data_AF-A0A5K1A1P1-F1
#
_entry.id   AF-A0A5K1A1P1-F1
#
_cell.length_a   1.000
_cell.length_b   1.000
_cell.length_c   1.000
_cell.angle_alpha   90.00
_cell.angle_beta   90.00
_cell.angle_gamma   90.00
#
_symmetry.space_group_name_H-M   'P 1'
#
loop_
_entity.id
_entity.type
_entity.pdbx_description
1 polymer ?
#
loop_
_entity_poly.entity_id
_entity_poly.type
_entity_poly.pdbx_seq_one_letter_code
_entity_poly.pdbx_strand_id
1 'polypeptide(L)'
;LQRRLLPHELDNEALAFRPVLGSMLARIYHNPHNREANQSRLQKILQFWASKEVYDSDTIYAYEGEMLGGTPTSTHAGPLKEQVSAPNDSPNLS
;
A
#
# COMPACT_ATOMS: atom_id res chain seq x y z
N LEU A 1 -18.75 22.29 -9.07
CA LEU A 1 -18.84 20.84 -8.85
C LEU A 1 -18.61 20.14 -10.19
N GLN A 2 -17.36 19.77 -10.49
CA GLN A 2 -17.05 19.02 -11.71
C GLN A 2 -17.52 17.57 -11.51
N ARG A 3 -18.56 17.19 -12.26
CA ARG A 3 -18.98 15.79 -12.41
C ARG A 3 -17.97 15.12 -13.35
N ARG A 4 -17.44 13.96 -12.95
CA ARG A 4 -16.57 13.13 -13.80
C ARG A 4 -17.24 12.92 -15.16
N LEU A 5 -16.54 13.27 -16.23
CA LEU A 5 -17.04 13.27 -17.61
C LEU A 5 -17.12 11.86 -18.22
N LEU A 6 -16.50 10.86 -17.58
CA LEU A 6 -16.59 9.45 -17.95
C LEU A 6 -16.69 8.60 -16.66
N PRO A 7 -17.73 7.78 -16.50
CA PRO A 7 -17.92 6.95 -15.30
C PRO A 7 -16.92 5.78 -15.16
N HIS A 8 -15.92 5.67 -16.04
CA HIS A 8 -15.03 4.50 -16.13
C HIS A 8 -13.54 4.84 -16.18
N GLU A 9 -13.14 6.11 -16.08
CA GLU A 9 -11.73 6.47 -16.01
C GLU A 9 -11.30 6.62 -14.55
N LEU A 10 -10.28 5.85 -14.18
CA LEU A 10 -9.58 5.99 -12.90
C LEU A 10 -8.83 7.32 -12.89
N ASP A 11 -8.92 8.06 -11.79
CA ASP A 11 -8.07 9.24 -11.57
C ASP A 11 -6.58 8.80 -11.48
N ASN A 12 -5.65 9.72 -11.73
CA ASN A 12 -4.21 9.43 -11.77
C ASN A 12 -3.69 8.74 -10.50
N GLU A 13 -4.22 9.11 -9.34
CA GLU A 13 -3.89 8.50 -8.06
C GLU A 13 -4.33 7.04 -8.02
N ALA A 14 -5.56 6.74 -8.45
CA ALA A 14 -6.06 5.37 -8.49
C ALA A 14 -5.24 4.50 -9.45
N LEU A 15 -4.81 5.05 -10.58
CA LEU A 15 -3.89 4.38 -11.50
C LEU A 15 -2.52 4.13 -10.87
N ALA A 16 -1.94 5.12 -10.19
CA ALA A 16 -0.63 5.03 -9.57
C ALA A 16 -0.58 4.01 -8.42
N PHE A 17 -1.65 3.93 -7.62
CA PHE A 17 -1.71 3.00 -6.48
C PHE A 17 -2.17 1.60 -6.85
N ARG A 18 -2.87 1.42 -7.98
CA ARG A 18 -3.39 0.11 -8.41
C ARG A 18 -2.41 -1.06 -8.27
N PRO A 19 -1.13 -0.97 -8.71
CA PRO A 19 -0.21 -2.10 -8.62
C PRO A 19 0.29 -2.44 -7.20
N VAL A 20 0.13 -1.54 -6.23
CA VAL A 20 0.71 -1.70 -4.88
C VAL A 20 -0.35 -1.80 -3.78
N LEU A 21 -1.57 -1.38 -4.06
CA LEU A 21 -2.62 -1.20 -3.05
C LEU A 21 -3.01 -2.51 -2.36
N GLY A 22 -3.14 -3.62 -3.08
CA GLY A 22 -3.43 -4.94 -2.51
C GLY A 22 -2.41 -5.34 -1.43
N SER A 23 -1.12 -5.25 -1.75
CA SER A 23 -0.04 -5.51 -0.79
C SER A 23 -0.06 -4.57 0.42
N MET A 24 -0.44 -3.30 0.24
CA MET A 24 -0.55 -2.33 1.32
C MET A 24 -1.70 -2.68 2.26
N LEU A 25 -2.85 -3.05 1.69
CA LEU A 25 -4.02 -3.51 2.45
C LEU A 25 -3.68 -4.75 3.27
N ALA A 26 -3.00 -5.74 2.67
CA ALA A 26 -2.54 -6.93 3.37
C ALA A 26 -1.63 -6.59 4.57
N ARG A 27 -0.63 -5.72 4.40
CA ARG A 27 0.25 -5.31 5.51
C ARG A 27 -0.51 -4.67 6.66
N ILE A 28 -1.50 -3.83 6.36
CA ILE A 28 -2.32 -3.16 7.39
C ILE A 28 -3.28 -4.16 8.04
N TYR A 29 -3.90 -5.05 7.27
CA TYR A 29 -4.85 -6.06 7.72
C TYR A 29 -4.23 -7.07 8.69
N HIS A 30 -2.97 -7.46 8.42
CA HIS A 30 -2.21 -8.41 9.24
C HIS A 30 -1.34 -7.75 10.32
N ASN A 31 -1.39 -6.43 10.47
CA ASN A 31 -0.64 -5.75 11.53
C ASN A 31 -1.19 -6.16 12.91
N PRO A 32 -0.36 -6.70 13.83
CA PRO A 32 -0.82 -7.14 15.15
C PRO A 32 -1.29 -5.98 16.01
N HIS A 33 -0.81 -4.76 15.76
CA HIS A 33 -1.29 -3.57 16.45
C HIS A 33 -2.62 -3.11 15.86
N ASN A 34 -3.65 -3.04 16.70
CA ASN A 34 -5.00 -2.58 16.31
C ASN A 34 -5.68 -3.44 15.24
N ARG A 35 -5.38 -4.74 15.25
CA ARG A 35 -5.78 -5.70 14.21
C ARG A 35 -7.29 -5.67 13.93
N GLU A 36 -8.13 -5.87 14.94
CA GLU A 36 -9.58 -6.01 14.76
C GLU A 36 -10.20 -4.74 14.16
N ALA A 37 -9.76 -3.56 14.62
CA ALA A 37 -10.23 -2.29 14.09
C ALA A 37 -9.74 -2.05 12.64
N ASN A 38 -8.48 -2.41 12.33
CA ASN A 38 -7.95 -2.30 10.98
C ASN A 38 -8.70 -3.23 10.03
N GLN A 39 -8.91 -4.50 10.41
CA GLN A 39 -9.65 -5.47 9.60
C GLN A 39 -11.05 -4.97 9.25
N SER A 40 -11.82 -4.51 10.25
CA SER A 40 -13.17 -3.99 10.00
C SER A 40 -13.18 -2.73 9.12
N ARG A 41 -12.20 -1.83 9.30
CA ARG A 41 -12.08 -0.60 8.50
C ARG A 41 -11.73 -0.91 7.05
N LEU A 42 -10.77 -1.79 6.81
CA LEU A 42 -10.34 -2.13 5.44
C LEU A 42 -11.44 -2.83 4.66
N GLN A 43 -12.19 -3.76 5.28
CA GLN A 43 -13.35 -4.38 4.66
C GLN A 43 -14.40 -3.33 4.24
N LYS A 44 -14.70 -2.37 5.12
CA LYS A 44 -15.64 -1.28 4.79
C LYS A 44 -15.14 -0.38 3.67
N ILE A 45 -13.83 -0.14 3.59
CA ILE A 45 -13.22 0.64 2.50
C ILE A 45 -13.39 -0.08 1.15
N LEU A 46 -13.08 -1.39 1.09
CA LEU A 46 -13.24 -2.17 -0.15
C LEU A 46 -14.70 -2.26 -0.58
N GLN A 47 -15.62 -2.50 0.35
CA GLN A 47 -17.06 -2.45 0.09
C GLN A 47 -17.51 -1.08 -0.45
N PHE A 48 -16.99 0.00 0.14
CA PHE A 48 -17.29 1.36 -0.31
C PHE A 48 -16.76 1.61 -1.72
N TRP A 49 -15.53 1.23 -2.03
CA TRP A 49 -14.95 1.38 -3.36
C TRP A 49 -15.70 0.56 -4.41
N ALA A 50 -16.14 -0.65 -4.08
CA ALA A 50 -17.01 -1.45 -4.93
C ALA A 50 -18.34 -0.73 -5.20
N SER A 51 -18.98 -0.18 -4.16
CA SER A 51 -20.27 0.53 -4.28
C SER A 51 -20.19 1.84 -5.07
N LYS A 52 -18.98 2.39 -5.22
CA LYS A 52 -18.68 3.64 -5.92
C LYS A 52 -18.03 3.41 -7.27
N GLU A 53 -17.85 2.15 -7.66
CA GLU A 53 -17.15 1.77 -8.90
C GLU A 53 -15.79 2.49 -9.01
N VAL A 54 -15.09 2.63 -7.87
CA VAL A 54 -13.75 3.25 -7.84
C VAL A 54 -12.75 2.37 -8.57
N TYR A 55 -12.93 1.05 -8.52
CA TYR A 55 -12.22 0.08 -9.34
C TYR A 55 -13.24 -0.91 -9.92
N ASP A 56 -12.86 -1.61 -10.99
CA ASP A 56 -13.64 -2.73 -11.52
C ASP A 56 -13.76 -3.89 -10.51
N SER A 57 -14.79 -4.72 -10.67
CA SER A 57 -15.08 -5.81 -9.73
C SER A 57 -13.94 -6.82 -9.61
N ASP A 58 -13.20 -7.08 -10.70
CA ASP A 58 -12.06 -8.00 -10.70
C ASP A 58 -10.92 -7.45 -9.84
N THR A 59 -10.65 -6.15 -9.93
CA THR A 59 -9.64 -5.44 -9.14
C THR A 59 -10.03 -5.40 -7.65
N ILE A 60 -11.30 -5.15 -7.33
CA ILE A 60 -11.79 -5.23 -5.95
C ILE A 60 -11.61 -6.66 -5.41
N TYR A 61 -11.99 -7.68 -6.18
CA TYR A 61 -11.86 -9.09 -5.79
C TYR A 61 -10.40 -9.47 -5.57
N ALA A 62 -9.48 -9.00 -6.43
CA ALA A 62 -8.05 -9.20 -6.26
C ALA A 62 -7.53 -8.57 -4.96
N TYR A 63 -7.92 -7.33 -4.65
CA TYR A 63 -7.53 -6.68 -3.39
C TYR A 63 -8.08 -7.40 -2.16
N GLU A 64 -9.32 -7.90 -2.19
CA GLU A 64 -9.87 -8.72 -1.11
C GLU A 64 -9.04 -10.00 -0.91
N GLY A 65 -8.71 -10.69 -2.00
CA GLY A 65 -7.87 -11.89 -1.99
C GLY A 65 -6.48 -11.62 -1.39
N GLU A 66 -5.79 -10.58 -1.85
CA GLU A 66 -4.48 -10.18 -1.32
C GLU A 66 -4.55 -9.77 0.15
N MET A 67 -5.54 -8.96 0.52
CA MET A 67 -5.74 -8.49 1.89
C MET A 67 -5.94 -9.64 2.87
N LEU A 68 -6.71 -10.68 2.48
CA LEU A 68 -7.01 -11.84 3.32
C LEU A 68 -5.90 -12.90 3.29
N GLY A 69 -5.27 -13.10 2.14
CA GLY A 69 -4.20 -14.08 1.93
C GLY A 69 -2.86 -13.65 2.52
N GLY A 70 -2.69 -12.36 2.79
CA GLY A 70 -1.45 -11.78 3.28
C GLY A 70 -0.44 -11.54 2.16
N THR A 71 0.54 -10.67 2.45
CA THR A 71 1.64 -10.48 1.49
C THR A 71 2.47 -11.76 1.43
N PRO A 72 2.79 -12.31 0.23
CA PRO A 72 3.84 -13.30 0.14
C PRO A 72 5.08 -12.67 0.80
N THR A 73 5.76 -13.43 1.66
CA THR A 73 7.01 -13.03 2.30
C THR A 73 8.10 -12.95 1.25
N SER A 74 8.03 -11.97 0.34
CA SER A 74 9.12 -11.63 -0.55
C SER A 74 9.96 -10.60 0.19
N THR A 75 11.05 -11.11 0.75
CA THR A 75 12.20 -10.43 1.31
C THR A 75 12.76 -9.38 0.34
N HIS A 76 12.06 -8.26 0.17
CA HIS A 76 12.67 -7.05 -0.35
C HIS A 76 13.17 -6.23 0.84
N ALA A 77 14.03 -6.85 1.63
CA ALA A 77 15.03 -6.12 2.40
C ALA A 77 16.06 -5.61 1.38
N GLY A 78 15.73 -4.50 0.70
CA GLY A 78 16.76 -3.68 0.09
C GLY A 78 17.71 -3.21 1.20
N PRO A 79 19.04 -3.24 1.02
CA PRO A 79 19.96 -2.87 2.09
C PRO A 79 19.70 -1.42 2.50
N LEU A 80 19.27 -1.21 3.74
CA LEU A 80 19.42 0.06 4.44
C LEU A 80 20.93 0.26 4.64
N LYS A 81 21.64 0.73 3.61
CA LYS A 81 22.99 1.26 3.79
C LYS A 81 22.85 2.68 4.32
N GLU A 82 22.87 2.73 5.65
CA GLU A 82 23.29 3.84 6.50
C GLU A 82 23.87 5.04 5.72
N GLN A 83 23.08 6.10 5.60
CA GLN A 83 23.64 7.43 5.50
C GLN A 83 23.97 7.89 6.93
N VAL A 84 25.22 7.67 7.35
CA VAL A 84 25.84 8.40 8.45
C VAL A 84 27.00 9.21 7.88
N SER A 85 26.76 10.53 7.77
CA SER A 85 27.74 11.62 7.70
C SER A 85 28.74 11.50 8.87
N ALA A 86 30.00 11.92 8.89
CA ALA A 86 30.84 12.87 8.15
C ALA A 86 32.32 12.56 8.53
N PRO A 87 33.34 13.25 7.96
CA PRO A 87 34.74 12.82 8.00
C PRO A 87 35.46 13.30 9.26
N ASN A 88 36.31 12.46 9.84
CA ASN A 88 37.37 12.92 10.74
C ASN A 88 38.46 11.85 10.84
N ASP A 89 39.57 12.06 10.14
CA ASP A 89 40.86 11.52 10.56
C ASP A 89 41.96 12.46 10.04
N SER A 90 42.46 13.30 10.94
CA SER A 90 43.75 13.96 10.77
C SER A 90 44.85 12.96 11.14
N PRO A 91 45.89 12.77 10.32
CA PRO A 91 46.95 11.84 10.64
C PRO A 91 47.89 12.47 11.68
N ASN A 92 48.10 11.77 12.80
CA ASN A 92 49.22 12.03 13.70
C ASN A 92 50.44 11.28 13.15
N LEU A 93 51.44 12.01 12.65
CA LEU A 93 52.77 11.50 12.32
C LEU A 93 53.78 12.67 12.38
N SER A 94 54.51 12.76 13.49
CA SER A 94 55.97 13.02 13.62
C SER A 94 56.30 13.57 15.00
#